data_AF-A0A8S3U352-F1
#
_entry.id   AF-A0A8S3U352-F1
#
_cell.length_a   1.000
_cell.length_b   1.000
_cell.length_c   1.000
_cell.angle_alpha   90.00
_cell.angle_beta   90.00
_cell.angle_gamma   90.00
#
_symmetry.space_group_name_H-M   'P 1'
#
loop_
_entity.id
_entity.type
_entity.pdbx_description
1 polymer ?
#
loop_
_entity_poly.entity_id
_entity_poly.type
_entity_poly.pdbx_seq_one_letter_code
_entity_poly.pdbx_strand_id
1 'polypeptide(L)'
;MDGIQQNSVEILAIANKFQMSLENTQSFFLNTTTLLTELTNKGNMLRSKVDQFQAAIQSLVEGRISPFLLPKHTLTLALHKIQTILTNSYPGFYLTQPHPSYYYTNSNFMFMRNHSKLFITLRFPISSLTHPLRLYKILSLPVPVNNSLKHATKLLDLPDFFAITHQHDYYLHISANELSNCKHESIVTCNFNKALIPTHVPQCTIGLFNNDINQVSQFCDFRFLKNHLTHDIIELSSTSVLVYQSDSLALNCPGKQTTLPGCKFCVIQLPCKCSLSTVSLYLPPRLVNCYNKTSELSVFHPINLAVLQEFFNQNKIKTILGDSLFSNQISMTIPDFKFYTHNMSNILAADHEVHLSLKKMSAAARNDSLIFKSLTEPLLYGQIKLQSEWPDLNAILIFVALGIASVTFLFFIFMFLKFRRMATAILVLQQVVKSKSDSVPSFIYHKVTATPAPNEISIIEKLITSEFTWLHASVILSCLVLVLLSVLVYFLYRKRNSQCTRVYLEITSGGDCVTIPIINLSLCPSYYDFSTPSVENITISALPLF
;
A
#
# COMPACT_ATOMS: atom_id res chain seq x y z
N MET A 1 -34.25 121.17 -5.55
CA MET A 1 -34.60 119.74 -5.78
C MET A 1 -33.36 118.91 -6.12
N ASP A 2 -32.34 119.52 -6.73
CA ASP A 2 -31.09 118.84 -7.15
C ASP A 2 -30.31 118.12 -6.05
N GLY A 3 -30.25 118.67 -4.82
CA GLY A 3 -29.54 118.01 -3.71
C GLY A 3 -30.16 116.68 -3.26
N ILE A 4 -31.49 116.50 -3.41
CA ILE A 4 -32.17 115.24 -3.08
C ILE A 4 -31.86 114.18 -4.15
N GLN A 5 -31.81 114.60 -5.41
CA GLN A 5 -31.52 113.72 -6.53
C GLN A 5 -30.07 113.22 -6.48
N GLN A 6 -29.12 114.10 -6.14
CA GLN A 6 -27.70 113.75 -5.99
C GLN A 6 -27.47 112.79 -4.81
N ASN A 7 -28.11 113.03 -3.66
CA ASN A 7 -28.09 112.06 -2.55
C ASN A 7 -28.67 110.70 -2.94
N SER A 8 -29.74 110.65 -3.73
CA SER A 8 -30.33 109.37 -4.16
C SER A 8 -29.39 108.56 -5.06
N VAL A 9 -28.62 109.24 -5.92
CA VAL A 9 -27.62 108.61 -6.80
C VAL A 9 -26.44 108.09 -5.98
N GLU A 10 -25.97 108.85 -5.00
CA GLU A 10 -24.88 108.41 -4.12
C GLU A 10 -25.30 107.22 -3.23
N ILE A 11 -26.52 107.22 -2.68
CA ILE A 11 -27.07 106.10 -1.92
C ILE A 11 -27.17 104.85 -2.81
N LEU A 12 -27.64 104.97 -4.06
CA LEU A 12 -27.68 103.84 -4.99
C LEU A 12 -26.29 103.33 -5.37
N ALA A 13 -25.30 104.21 -5.53
CA ALA A 13 -23.92 103.83 -5.80
C ALA A 13 -23.29 103.09 -4.61
N ILE A 14 -23.56 103.55 -3.38
CA ILE A 14 -23.12 102.89 -2.15
C ILE A 14 -23.81 101.53 -1.99
N ALA A 15 -25.13 101.46 -2.21
CA ALA A 15 -25.88 100.21 -2.16
C ALA A 15 -25.36 99.17 -3.17
N ASN A 16 -25.06 99.59 -4.40
CA ASN A 16 -24.47 98.72 -5.42
C ASN A 16 -23.05 98.26 -5.06
N LYS A 17 -22.20 99.14 -4.51
CA LYS A 17 -20.87 98.75 -4.01
C LYS A 17 -20.97 97.75 -2.86
N PHE A 18 -21.92 97.97 -1.94
CA PHE A 18 -22.17 97.06 -0.83
C PHE A 18 -22.68 95.70 -1.32
N GLN A 19 -23.63 95.68 -2.26
CA GLN A 19 -24.14 94.48 -2.92
C GLN A 19 -23.01 93.67 -3.58
N MET A 20 -22.18 94.32 -4.42
CA MET A 20 -21.04 93.65 -5.07
C MET A 20 -20.03 93.13 -4.05
N SER A 21 -19.76 93.88 -2.97
CA SER A 21 -18.87 93.42 -1.90
C SER A 21 -19.46 92.21 -1.17
N LEU A 22 -20.78 92.19 -0.95
CA LEU A 22 -21.48 91.08 -0.31
C LEU A 22 -21.46 89.83 -1.19
N GLU A 23 -21.73 89.95 -2.49
CA GLU A 23 -21.67 88.86 -3.46
C GLU A 23 -20.25 88.28 -3.60
N ASN A 24 -19.23 89.14 -3.64
CA ASN A 24 -17.83 88.72 -3.64
C ASN A 24 -17.45 87.98 -2.34
N THR A 25 -17.93 88.47 -1.19
CA THR A 25 -17.68 87.81 0.11
C THR A 25 -18.39 86.46 0.17
N GLN A 26 -19.62 86.38 -0.33
CA GLN A 26 -20.37 85.12 -0.42
C GLN A 26 -19.67 84.11 -1.33
N SER A 27 -19.20 84.54 -2.50
CA SER A 27 -18.42 83.70 -3.43
C SER A 27 -17.13 83.20 -2.79
N PHE A 28 -16.39 84.08 -2.10
CA PHE A 28 -15.20 83.70 -1.36
C PHE A 28 -15.49 82.69 -0.24
N PHE A 29 -16.59 82.88 0.50
CA PHE A 29 -17.01 81.96 1.55
C PHE A 29 -17.38 80.59 1.00
N LEU A 30 -18.09 80.53 -0.13
CA LEU A 30 -18.42 79.29 -0.83
C LEU A 30 -17.14 78.55 -1.28
N ASN A 31 -16.20 79.25 -1.92
CA ASN A 31 -14.92 78.68 -2.35
C ASN A 31 -14.07 78.18 -1.18
N THR A 32 -14.06 78.91 -0.06
CA THR A 32 -13.33 78.48 1.15
C THR A 32 -13.98 77.24 1.76
N THR A 33 -15.31 77.19 1.78
CA THR A 33 -16.07 76.05 2.31
C THR A 33 -15.86 74.79 1.46
N THR A 34 -15.83 74.91 0.13
CA THR A 34 -15.55 73.78 -0.77
C THR A 34 -14.13 73.24 -0.60
N LEU A 35 -13.13 74.12 -0.50
CA LEU A 35 -11.75 73.72 -0.20
C LEU A 35 -11.63 73.02 1.16
N LEU A 36 -12.30 73.53 2.19
CA LEU A 36 -12.25 72.97 3.53
C LEU A 36 -12.96 71.60 3.61
N THR A 37 -14.05 71.41 2.88
CA THR A 37 -14.71 70.10 2.74
C THR A 37 -13.84 69.11 1.94
N GLU A 38 -13.17 69.55 0.88
CA GLU A 38 -12.24 68.68 0.14
C GLU A 38 -11.07 68.22 1.02
N LEU A 39 -10.47 69.13 1.79
CA LEU A 39 -9.40 68.79 2.75
C LEU A 39 -9.90 67.83 3.83
N THR A 40 -11.09 68.05 4.36
CA THR A 40 -11.71 67.18 5.36
C THR A 40 -11.96 65.78 4.78
N ASN A 41 -12.47 65.70 3.55
CA ASN A 41 -12.69 64.42 2.86
C ASN A 41 -11.37 63.67 2.60
N LYS A 42 -10.31 64.38 2.19
CA LYS A 42 -8.96 63.80 2.04
C LYS A 42 -8.40 63.31 3.39
N GLY A 43 -8.60 64.07 4.46
CA GLY A 43 -8.21 63.69 5.82
C GLY A 43 -8.95 62.43 6.30
N ASN A 44 -10.26 62.37 6.10
CA ASN A 44 -11.07 61.20 6.43
C ASN A 44 -10.69 59.97 5.61
N MET A 45 -10.39 60.14 4.31
CA MET A 45 -9.91 59.06 3.46
C MET A 45 -8.55 58.53 3.94
N LEU A 46 -7.63 59.42 4.32
CA LEU A 46 -6.33 59.02 4.87
C LEU A 46 -6.50 58.26 6.18
N ARG A 47 -7.33 58.77 7.10
CA ARG A 47 -7.64 58.09 8.36
C ARG A 47 -8.23 56.70 8.12
N SER A 48 -9.21 56.59 7.23
CA SER A 48 -9.78 55.29 6.86
C SER A 48 -8.74 54.33 6.28
N LYS A 49 -7.79 54.79 5.47
CA LYS A 49 -6.68 53.95 4.96
C LYS A 49 -5.73 53.51 6.07
N VAL A 50 -5.45 54.36 7.04
CA VAL A 50 -4.63 53.99 8.21
C VAL A 50 -5.35 52.96 9.07
N ASP A 51 -6.64 53.14 9.32
CA ASP A 51 -7.47 52.19 10.08
C ASP A 51 -7.55 50.83 9.36
N GLN A 52 -7.74 50.83 8.03
CA GLN A 52 -7.72 49.61 7.21
C GLN A 52 -6.35 48.94 7.21
N PHE A 53 -5.27 49.71 7.14
CA PHE A 53 -3.91 49.17 7.23
C PHE A 53 -3.65 48.53 8.59
N GLN A 54 -4.05 49.19 9.68
CA GLN A 54 -3.94 48.66 11.04
C GLN A 54 -4.72 47.34 11.18
N ALA A 55 -5.98 47.31 10.73
CA ALA A 55 -6.79 46.09 10.74
C ALA A 55 -6.15 44.97 9.91
N ALA A 56 -5.56 45.31 8.76
CA ALA A 56 -4.90 44.34 7.89
C ALA A 56 -3.61 43.77 8.51
N ILE A 57 -2.83 44.58 9.22
CA ILE A 57 -1.67 44.12 9.99
C ILE A 57 -2.11 43.24 11.15
N GLN A 58 -3.20 43.58 11.84
CA GLN A 58 -3.74 42.72 12.88
C GLN A 58 -4.16 41.36 12.32
N SER A 59 -4.89 41.32 11.19
CA SER A 59 -5.22 40.06 10.50
C SER A 59 -3.96 39.27 10.14
N LEU A 60 -2.90 39.95 9.68
CA LEU A 60 -1.63 39.31 9.32
C LEU A 60 -0.99 38.60 10.52
N VAL A 61 -1.00 39.25 11.70
CA VAL A 61 -0.51 38.67 12.96
C VAL A 61 -1.38 37.51 13.42
N GLU A 62 -2.69 37.57 13.18
CA GLU A 62 -3.64 36.47 13.41
C GLU A 62 -3.51 35.32 12.39
N GLY A 63 -2.56 35.40 11.46
CA GLY A 63 -2.32 34.35 10.46
C GLY A 63 -3.28 34.41 9.26
N ARG A 64 -3.85 35.58 8.95
CA ARG A 64 -4.74 35.80 7.80
C ARG A 64 -4.24 36.96 6.93
N ILE A 65 -4.23 36.76 5.61
CA ILE A 65 -3.87 37.84 4.68
C ILE A 65 -5.12 38.66 4.36
N SER A 66 -5.05 39.97 4.52
CA SER A 66 -6.11 40.88 4.10
C SER A 66 -5.94 41.28 2.61
N PRO A 67 -7.04 41.41 1.85
CA PRO A 67 -7.03 42.01 0.51
C PRO A 67 -6.47 43.45 0.48
N PHE A 68 -6.40 44.14 1.61
CA PHE A 68 -5.79 45.47 1.69
C PHE A 68 -4.26 45.40 1.56
N LEU A 69 -3.60 44.43 2.22
CA LEU A 69 -2.15 44.23 2.14
C LEU A 69 -1.72 43.56 0.84
N LEU A 70 -2.52 42.60 0.38
CA LEU A 70 -2.30 41.89 -0.88
C LEU A 70 -3.56 42.01 -1.74
N PRO A 71 -3.65 43.02 -2.63
CA PRO A 71 -4.82 43.22 -3.47
C PRO A 71 -5.15 42.03 -4.37
N LYS A 72 -6.45 41.76 -4.55
CA LYS A 72 -6.95 40.64 -5.39
C LYS A 72 -6.34 40.66 -6.79
N HIS A 73 -6.24 41.83 -7.41
CA HIS A 73 -5.67 41.96 -8.75
C HIS A 73 -4.18 41.54 -8.80
N THR A 74 -3.39 41.92 -7.79
CA THR A 74 -1.97 41.55 -7.70
C THR A 74 -1.81 40.03 -7.56
N LEU A 75 -2.64 39.42 -6.72
CA LEU A 75 -2.64 37.97 -6.52
C LEU A 75 -3.07 37.21 -7.80
N THR A 76 -4.11 37.68 -8.48
CA THR A 76 -4.53 37.12 -9.78
C THR A 76 -3.41 37.19 -10.83
N LEU A 77 -2.74 38.34 -10.93
CA LEU A 77 -1.60 38.50 -11.86
C LEU A 77 -0.44 37.56 -11.50
N ALA A 78 -0.13 37.41 -10.21
CA ALA A 78 0.89 36.48 -9.74
C ALA A 78 0.53 35.03 -10.08
N LEU A 79 -0.72 34.61 -9.86
CA LEU A 79 -1.21 33.27 -10.21
C LEU A 79 -1.11 33.00 -11.72
N HIS A 80 -1.51 33.96 -12.56
CA HIS A 80 -1.34 33.84 -14.01
C HIS A 80 0.14 33.71 -14.40
N LYS A 81 1.02 34.54 -13.83
CA LYS A 81 2.46 34.49 -14.11
C LYS A 81 3.07 33.15 -13.69
N ILE A 82 2.70 32.63 -12.51
CA ILE A 82 3.14 31.31 -12.04
C ILE A 82 2.64 30.25 -13.01
N GLN A 83 1.37 30.30 -13.44
CA GLN A 83 0.84 29.35 -14.41
C GLN A 83 1.60 29.40 -15.74
N THR A 84 1.94 30.58 -16.25
CA THR A 84 2.77 30.73 -17.46
C THR A 84 4.16 30.13 -17.28
N ILE A 85 4.81 30.35 -16.12
CA ILE A 85 6.12 29.74 -15.82
C ILE A 85 6.00 28.21 -15.78
N LEU A 86 4.97 27.67 -15.14
CA LEU A 86 4.75 26.23 -15.08
C LEU A 86 4.54 25.65 -16.49
N THR A 87 3.68 26.25 -17.30
CA THR A 87 3.43 25.79 -18.68
C THR A 87 4.69 25.83 -19.55
N ASN A 88 5.52 26.87 -19.43
CA ASN A 88 6.67 27.07 -20.31
C ASN A 88 7.93 26.33 -19.84
N SER A 89 8.17 26.25 -18.53
CA SER A 89 9.43 25.74 -17.97
C SER A 89 9.29 24.39 -17.27
N TYR A 90 8.08 24.02 -16.84
CA TYR A 90 7.82 22.79 -16.07
C TYR A 90 6.59 22.06 -16.61
N PRO A 91 6.62 21.60 -17.87
CA PRO A 91 5.47 20.94 -18.47
C PRO A 91 5.03 19.74 -17.62
N GLY A 92 3.72 19.67 -17.35
CA GLY A 92 3.13 18.64 -16.49
C GLY A 92 2.89 19.06 -15.04
N PHE A 93 3.28 20.29 -14.65
CA PHE A 93 2.92 20.85 -13.33
C PHE A 93 1.86 21.96 -13.45
N TYR A 94 0.97 22.02 -12.47
CA TYR A 94 -0.19 22.90 -12.47
C TYR A 94 -0.42 23.51 -11.09
N LEU A 95 -0.95 24.73 -11.06
CA LEU A 95 -1.47 25.33 -9.83
C LEU A 95 -2.74 24.59 -9.40
N THR A 96 -2.73 24.07 -8.18
CA THR A 96 -3.92 23.38 -7.62
C THR A 96 -5.03 24.34 -7.22
N GLN A 97 -4.68 25.59 -6.90
CA GLN A 97 -5.60 26.62 -6.41
C GLN A 97 -5.48 27.88 -7.26
N PRO A 98 -6.26 28.01 -8.36
CA PRO A 98 -6.17 29.13 -9.28
C PRO A 98 -6.93 30.38 -8.79
N HIS A 99 -7.76 30.26 -7.74
CA HIS A 99 -8.61 31.35 -7.28
C HIS A 99 -7.99 32.13 -6.11
N PRO A 100 -7.91 33.48 -6.18
CA PRO A 100 -7.36 34.32 -5.11
C PRO A 100 -8.04 34.14 -3.74
N SER A 101 -9.35 33.84 -3.73
CA SER A 101 -10.13 33.66 -2.50
C SER A 101 -9.56 32.58 -1.58
N TYR A 102 -9.00 31.51 -2.15
CA TYR A 102 -8.36 30.43 -1.39
C TYR A 102 -7.26 30.96 -0.48
N TYR A 103 -6.40 31.85 -0.98
CA TYR A 103 -5.24 32.36 -0.25
C TYR A 103 -5.60 33.39 0.83
N TYR A 104 -6.81 33.96 0.82
CA TYR A 104 -7.23 34.82 1.94
C TYR A 104 -7.76 34.00 3.12
N THR A 105 -8.24 32.78 2.87
CA THR A 105 -8.84 31.91 3.90
C THR A 105 -7.86 30.86 4.43
N ASN A 106 -7.08 30.24 3.54
CA ASN A 106 -6.32 29.01 3.83
C ASN A 106 -4.81 29.14 3.53
N SER A 107 -4.27 30.35 3.34
CA SER A 107 -2.87 30.47 2.95
C SER A 107 -1.90 30.09 4.07
N ASN A 108 -0.84 29.38 3.68
CA ASN A 108 0.37 29.29 4.48
C ASN A 108 1.36 30.35 3.97
N PHE A 109 1.62 31.35 4.79
CA PHE A 109 2.52 32.44 4.47
C PHE A 109 3.46 32.74 5.62
N MET A 110 4.57 33.38 5.28
CA MET A 110 5.49 33.97 6.24
C MET A 110 5.56 35.46 5.96
N PHE A 111 5.74 36.27 6.99
CA PHE A 111 5.97 37.70 6.80
C PHE A 111 7.15 38.16 7.64
N MET A 112 7.87 39.15 7.14
CA MET A 112 8.91 39.85 7.89
C MET A 112 8.85 41.33 7.59
N ARG A 113 9.19 42.14 8.59
CA ARG A 113 9.37 43.58 8.40
C ARG A 113 10.84 43.90 8.45
N ASN A 114 11.31 44.67 7.47
CA ASN A 114 12.65 45.26 7.48
C ASN A 114 12.51 46.77 7.23
N HIS A 115 12.77 47.57 8.27
CA HIS A 115 12.58 49.02 8.27
C HIS A 115 11.15 49.44 7.85
N SER A 116 11.03 50.07 6.67
CA SER A 116 9.78 50.56 6.06
C SER A 116 9.16 49.56 5.08
N LYS A 117 9.72 48.36 4.94
CA LYS A 117 9.25 47.34 3.99
C LYS A 117 8.66 46.14 4.72
N LEU A 118 7.48 45.73 4.27
CA LEU A 118 6.84 44.48 4.66
C LEU A 118 7.05 43.47 3.53
N PHE A 119 7.67 42.34 3.86
CA PHE A 119 7.83 41.21 2.95
C PHE A 119 6.82 40.15 3.35
N ILE A 120 6.04 39.67 2.38
CA ILE A 120 5.09 38.57 2.54
C ILE A 120 5.49 37.48 1.55
N THR A 121 5.83 36.31 2.06
CA THR A 121 6.15 35.12 1.27
C THR A 121 4.96 34.17 1.32
N LEU A 122 4.24 34.09 0.20
CA LEU A 122 3.09 33.22 0.04
C LEU A 122 3.51 31.91 -0.65
N ARG A 123 3.05 30.76 -0.12
CA ARG A 123 3.29 29.46 -0.75
C ARG A 123 2.14 29.10 -1.68
N PHE A 124 2.47 28.74 -2.91
CA PHE A 124 1.50 28.33 -3.94
C PHE A 124 1.58 26.82 -4.15
N PRO A 125 0.51 26.06 -3.85
CA PRO A 125 0.52 24.61 -3.98
C PRO A 125 0.48 24.19 -5.46
N ILE A 126 1.50 23.44 -5.87
CA ILE A 126 1.68 22.92 -7.23
C ILE A 126 1.49 21.40 -7.20
N SER A 127 0.89 20.84 -8.24
CA SER A 127 0.73 19.40 -8.42
C SER A 127 1.06 18.99 -9.85
N SER A 128 1.45 17.72 -10.04
CA SER A 128 1.55 17.10 -11.36
C SER A 128 0.20 16.75 -11.97
N LEU A 129 -0.88 16.85 -11.18
CA LEU A 129 -2.24 16.57 -11.61
C LEU A 129 -3.01 17.87 -11.86
N THR A 130 -3.71 17.92 -12.98
CA THR A 130 -4.58 19.07 -13.36
C THR A 130 -5.80 19.20 -12.47
N HIS A 131 -6.28 18.08 -11.91
CA HIS A 131 -7.47 18.01 -11.08
C HIS A 131 -7.17 17.21 -9.80
N PRO A 132 -7.77 17.56 -8.65
CA PRO A 132 -7.65 16.74 -7.45
C PRO A 132 -8.28 15.36 -7.67
N LEU A 133 -7.76 14.36 -6.97
CA LEU A 133 -8.36 13.03 -6.97
C LEU A 133 -9.70 13.05 -6.23
N ARG A 134 -10.63 12.22 -6.67
CA ARG A 134 -11.88 11.98 -5.95
C ARG A 134 -11.63 10.95 -4.87
N LEU A 135 -11.80 11.36 -3.62
CA LEU A 135 -11.61 10.53 -2.44
C LEU A 135 -12.95 9.92 -2.00
N TYR A 136 -12.96 8.61 -1.81
CA TYR A 136 -14.08 7.83 -1.31
C TYR A 136 -13.69 7.14 -0.01
N LYS A 137 -14.59 7.15 0.97
CA LYS A 137 -14.51 6.28 2.14
C LYS A 137 -15.16 4.94 1.79
N ILE A 138 -14.46 3.84 2.05
CA ILE A 138 -15.01 2.51 1.81
C ILE A 138 -15.64 2.01 3.12
N LEU A 139 -16.88 1.54 3.03
CA LEU A 139 -17.60 0.93 4.14
C LEU A 139 -17.92 -0.53 3.77
N SER A 140 -17.37 -1.48 4.54
CA SER A 140 -17.70 -2.90 4.40
C SER A 140 -18.75 -3.30 5.43
N LEU A 141 -19.96 -3.60 4.95
CA LEU A 141 -21.12 -3.95 5.78
C LEU A 141 -21.50 -5.43 5.60
N PRO A 142 -21.97 -6.12 6.65
CA PRO A 142 -22.42 -7.50 6.53
C PRO A 142 -23.72 -7.58 5.73
N VAL A 143 -23.81 -8.52 4.79
CA VAL A 143 -24.97 -8.75 3.92
C VAL A 143 -25.56 -10.13 4.22
N PRO A 144 -26.87 -10.28 4.49
CA PRO A 144 -27.46 -11.59 4.81
C PRO A 144 -27.26 -12.62 3.70
N VAL A 145 -27.03 -13.87 4.07
CA VAL A 145 -26.75 -14.95 3.10
C VAL A 145 -28.01 -15.45 2.41
N ASN A 146 -29.13 -15.43 3.11
CA ASN A 146 -30.47 -15.74 2.62
C ASN A 146 -31.48 -15.00 3.50
N ASN A 147 -32.76 -15.37 3.39
CA ASN A 147 -33.81 -14.88 4.29
C ASN A 147 -33.64 -15.39 5.74
N SER A 148 -32.64 -16.25 6.04
CA SER A 148 -32.30 -16.61 7.41
C SER A 148 -31.73 -15.42 8.14
N LEU A 149 -32.20 -15.24 9.36
CA LEU A 149 -31.99 -14.01 10.10
C LEU A 149 -30.55 -13.86 10.61
N LYS A 150 -29.75 -14.92 10.66
CA LYS A 150 -28.54 -14.89 11.51
C LYS A 150 -27.22 -14.85 10.75
N HIS A 151 -27.14 -15.36 9.52
CA HIS A 151 -25.88 -15.48 8.78
C HIS A 151 -25.68 -14.33 7.81
N ALA A 152 -24.45 -13.84 7.73
CA ALA A 152 -24.07 -12.79 6.79
C ALA A 152 -22.80 -13.16 6.03
N THR A 153 -22.54 -12.44 4.96
CA THR A 153 -21.23 -12.36 4.33
C THR A 153 -20.70 -10.94 4.43
N LYS A 154 -19.40 -10.79 4.59
CA LYS A 154 -18.73 -9.50 4.60
C LYS A 154 -17.46 -9.59 3.76
N LEU A 155 -17.13 -8.49 3.11
CA LEU A 155 -15.89 -8.37 2.37
C LEU A 155 -14.77 -7.93 3.31
N LEU A 156 -13.66 -8.66 3.34
CA LEU A 156 -12.48 -8.31 4.13
C LEU A 156 -11.38 -7.68 3.26
N ASP A 157 -10.33 -7.21 3.92
CA ASP A 157 -9.09 -6.71 3.30
C ASP A 157 -9.29 -5.55 2.32
N LEU A 158 -10.30 -4.71 2.58
CA LEU A 158 -10.49 -3.45 1.86
C LEU A 158 -9.70 -2.33 2.54
N PRO A 159 -9.15 -1.38 1.77
CA PRO A 159 -8.56 -0.18 2.32
C PRO A 159 -9.64 0.74 2.89
N ASP A 160 -9.28 1.57 3.88
CA ASP A 160 -10.21 2.51 4.50
C ASP A 160 -10.74 3.56 3.51
N PHE A 161 -9.85 4.02 2.61
CA PHE A 161 -10.15 5.02 1.61
C PHE A 161 -9.57 4.64 0.24
N PHE A 162 -10.29 5.07 -0.79
CA PHE A 162 -9.95 4.89 -2.20
C PHE A 162 -9.97 6.25 -2.89
N ALA A 163 -8.89 6.61 -3.56
CA ALA A 163 -8.82 7.83 -4.35
C ALA A 163 -8.58 7.50 -5.82
N ILE A 164 -9.28 8.16 -6.74
CA ILE A 164 -9.17 7.93 -8.18
C ILE A 164 -8.98 9.24 -8.93
N THR A 165 -8.20 9.21 -10.01
CA THR A 165 -8.00 10.38 -10.88
C THR A 165 -9.29 10.74 -11.60
N HIS A 166 -9.41 12.01 -12.02
CA HIS A 166 -10.60 12.50 -12.72
C HIS A 166 -10.88 11.72 -14.03
N GLN A 167 -9.83 11.28 -14.72
CA GLN A 167 -9.90 10.50 -15.95
C GLN A 167 -10.15 9.00 -15.72
N HIS A 168 -10.09 8.52 -14.46
CA HIS A 168 -10.16 7.10 -14.10
C HIS A 168 -9.04 6.23 -14.69
N ASP A 169 -7.87 6.80 -14.95
CA ASP A 169 -6.70 6.05 -15.44
C ASP A 169 -5.87 5.44 -14.31
N TYR A 170 -5.91 6.08 -13.13
CA TYR A 170 -5.14 5.67 -11.96
C TYR A 170 -5.92 5.84 -10.67
N TYR A 171 -5.59 5.02 -9.68
CA TYR A 171 -6.14 5.09 -8.33
C TYR A 171 -5.05 4.88 -7.29
N LEU A 172 -5.38 5.12 -6.02
CA LEU A 172 -4.54 4.75 -4.89
C LEU A 172 -5.37 4.42 -3.66
N HIS A 173 -4.77 3.69 -2.74
CA HIS A 173 -5.35 3.35 -1.45
C HIS A 173 -4.75 4.20 -0.34
N ILE A 174 -5.60 4.66 0.57
CA ILE A 174 -5.20 5.50 1.70
C ILE A 174 -5.78 4.86 2.96
N SER A 175 -4.93 4.65 3.97
CA SER A 175 -5.37 4.22 5.30
C SER A 175 -5.88 5.41 6.11
N ALA A 176 -6.68 5.15 7.14
CA ALA A 176 -7.17 6.19 8.04
C ALA A 176 -6.03 6.95 8.74
N ASN A 177 -4.95 6.26 9.10
CA ASN A 177 -3.77 6.87 9.74
C ASN A 177 -2.97 7.77 8.79
N GLU A 178 -2.92 7.44 7.50
CA GLU A 178 -2.28 8.31 6.52
C GLU A 178 -3.13 9.55 6.26
N LEU A 179 -4.45 9.38 6.16
CA LEU A 179 -5.37 10.48 5.92
C LEU A 179 -5.38 11.47 7.10
N SER A 180 -5.27 11.00 8.35
CA SER A 180 -5.21 11.88 9.53
C SER A 180 -3.99 12.80 9.58
N ASN A 181 -2.93 12.46 8.83
CA ASN A 181 -1.74 13.31 8.71
C ASN A 181 -1.85 14.34 7.57
N CYS A 182 -2.97 14.35 6.83
CA CYS A 182 -3.23 15.31 5.77
C CYS A 182 -3.88 16.58 6.32
N LYS A 183 -3.77 17.68 5.56
CA LYS A 183 -4.49 18.92 5.85
C LYS A 183 -5.89 18.85 5.23
N HIS A 184 -6.90 18.92 6.09
CA HIS A 184 -8.31 18.83 5.72
C HIS A 184 -8.90 20.23 5.46
N GLU A 185 -8.80 20.68 4.21
CA GLU A 185 -9.44 21.90 3.72
C GLU A 185 -10.53 21.55 2.69
N SER A 186 -10.90 22.46 1.79
CA SER A 186 -11.77 22.15 0.65
C SER A 186 -11.15 21.11 -0.29
N ILE A 187 -9.82 21.06 -0.36
CA ILE A 187 -9.03 20.03 -1.03
C ILE A 187 -8.08 19.44 0.00
N VAL A 188 -8.14 18.12 0.18
CA VAL A 188 -7.25 17.41 1.11
C VAL A 188 -5.84 17.39 0.52
N THR A 189 -4.88 17.97 1.23
CA THR A 189 -3.47 17.97 0.82
C THR A 189 -2.64 17.12 1.77
N CYS A 190 -1.93 16.14 1.21
CA CYS A 190 -1.15 15.17 1.95
C CYS A 190 0.34 15.36 1.71
N ASN A 191 1.16 15.24 2.75
CA ASN A 191 2.61 15.34 2.66
C ASN A 191 3.27 13.96 2.52
N PHE A 192 2.74 13.12 1.64
CA PHE A 192 3.34 11.86 1.27
C PHE A 192 3.31 11.69 -0.24
N ASN A 193 4.29 10.96 -0.77
CA ASN A 193 4.35 10.62 -2.19
C ASN A 193 4.04 9.13 -2.35
N LYS A 194 2.85 8.82 -2.88
CA LYS A 194 2.43 7.44 -3.18
C LYS A 194 2.38 7.23 -4.68
N ALA A 195 2.89 6.08 -5.12
CA ALA A 195 2.72 5.63 -6.49
C ALA A 195 1.22 5.41 -6.78
N LEU A 196 0.78 5.87 -7.93
CA LEU A 196 -0.58 5.60 -8.42
C LEU A 196 -0.62 4.25 -9.12
N ILE A 197 -1.68 3.49 -8.87
CA ILE A 197 -1.92 2.18 -9.46
C ILE A 197 -2.79 2.38 -10.72
N PRO A 198 -2.38 1.86 -11.89
CA PRO A 198 -3.21 1.95 -13.09
C PRO A 198 -4.53 1.17 -12.95
N THR A 199 -5.63 1.70 -13.47
CA THR A 199 -6.97 1.05 -13.37
C THR A 199 -7.08 -0.26 -14.15
N HIS A 200 -6.18 -0.53 -15.10
CA HIS A 200 -6.12 -1.81 -15.80
C HIS A 200 -5.52 -2.95 -14.97
N VAL A 201 -4.86 -2.65 -13.84
CA VAL A 201 -4.36 -3.67 -12.92
C VAL A 201 -5.54 -4.18 -12.08
N PRO A 202 -5.97 -5.43 -12.27
CA PRO A 202 -7.20 -5.91 -11.65
C PRO A 202 -6.99 -6.09 -10.14
N GLN A 203 -7.88 -5.49 -9.36
CA GLN A 203 -7.94 -5.59 -7.91
C GLN A 203 -9.40 -5.53 -7.45
N CYS A 204 -9.66 -6.03 -6.24
CA CYS A 204 -11.02 -6.02 -5.69
C CYS A 204 -11.63 -4.61 -5.66
N THR A 205 -10.90 -3.59 -5.21
CA THR A 205 -11.43 -2.21 -5.10
C THR A 205 -11.84 -1.61 -6.44
N ILE A 206 -11.04 -1.81 -7.49
CA ILE A 206 -11.36 -1.27 -8.82
C ILE A 206 -12.47 -2.09 -9.49
N GLY A 207 -12.52 -3.40 -9.24
CA GLY A 207 -13.63 -4.26 -9.63
C GLY A 207 -14.96 -3.81 -9.02
N LEU A 208 -14.98 -3.49 -7.72
CA LEU A 208 -16.15 -2.93 -7.03
C LEU A 208 -16.56 -1.57 -7.62
N PHE A 209 -15.59 -0.66 -7.81
CA PHE A 209 -15.85 0.68 -8.33
C PHE A 209 -16.43 0.65 -9.76
N ASN A 210 -15.90 -0.23 -10.61
CA ASN A 210 -16.37 -0.41 -11.99
C ASN A 210 -17.60 -1.33 -12.10
N ASN A 211 -18.08 -1.88 -10.98
CA ASN A 211 -19.20 -2.84 -10.95
C ASN A 211 -18.94 -4.08 -11.84
N ASP A 212 -17.67 -4.51 -11.92
CA ASP A 212 -17.25 -5.67 -12.73
C ASP A 212 -17.39 -6.97 -11.92
N ILE A 213 -18.49 -7.67 -12.17
CA ILE A 213 -18.87 -8.93 -11.54
C ILE A 213 -17.75 -9.98 -11.59
N ASN A 214 -17.02 -10.07 -12.71
CA ASN A 214 -15.98 -11.09 -12.89
C ASN A 214 -14.74 -10.76 -12.05
N GLN A 215 -14.31 -9.49 -12.07
CA GLN A 215 -13.19 -9.05 -11.23
C GLN A 215 -13.53 -9.18 -9.74
N VAL A 216 -14.75 -8.81 -9.35
CA VAL A 216 -15.20 -8.96 -7.96
C VAL A 216 -15.17 -10.43 -7.54
N SER A 217 -15.73 -11.35 -8.34
CA SER A 217 -15.72 -12.78 -8.01
C SER A 217 -14.29 -13.36 -7.93
N GLN A 218 -13.35 -12.87 -8.74
CA GLN A 218 -12.00 -13.39 -8.80
C GLN A 218 -11.07 -12.81 -7.72
N PHE A 219 -11.17 -11.52 -7.44
CA PHE A 219 -10.18 -10.80 -6.62
C PHE A 219 -10.69 -10.39 -5.23
N CYS A 220 -12.00 -10.40 -4.99
CA CYS A 220 -12.56 -10.07 -3.68
C CYS A 220 -12.71 -11.32 -2.79
N ASP A 221 -12.30 -11.19 -1.53
CA ASP A 221 -12.39 -12.27 -0.55
C ASP A 221 -13.62 -12.11 0.37
N PHE A 222 -14.71 -12.76 -0.03
CA PHE A 222 -15.94 -12.79 0.76
C PHE A 222 -15.83 -13.79 1.90
N ARG A 223 -16.07 -13.32 3.12
CA ARG A 223 -16.11 -14.15 4.31
C ARG A 223 -17.52 -14.34 4.81
N PHE A 224 -17.81 -15.54 5.27
CA PHE A 224 -19.05 -15.89 5.94
C PHE A 224 -18.94 -15.60 7.43
N LEU A 225 -19.99 -14.99 7.97
CA LEU A 225 -20.16 -14.61 9.37
C LEU A 225 -21.36 -15.35 9.95
N LYS A 226 -21.11 -16.20 10.95
CA LYS A 226 -22.15 -16.98 11.61
C LYS A 226 -22.81 -16.15 12.72
N ASN A 227 -24.14 -16.00 12.69
CA ASN A 227 -24.91 -15.36 13.75
C ASN A 227 -24.48 -13.91 14.08
N HIS A 228 -24.03 -13.16 13.07
CA HIS A 228 -23.46 -11.83 13.25
C HIS A 228 -24.48 -10.70 12.99
N LEU A 229 -25.63 -10.99 12.37
CA LEU A 229 -26.62 -9.95 12.11
C LEU A 229 -27.35 -9.57 13.40
N THR A 230 -27.33 -8.27 13.71
CA THR A 230 -28.05 -7.63 14.81
C THR A 230 -28.94 -6.50 14.26
N HIS A 231 -29.88 -6.04 15.09
CA HIS A 231 -30.70 -4.86 14.78
C HIS A 231 -29.79 -3.64 14.63
N ASP A 232 -29.86 -2.96 13.49
CA ASP A 232 -29.03 -1.78 13.22
C ASP A 232 -29.69 -0.86 12.18
N ILE A 233 -29.34 0.43 12.23
CA ILE A 233 -29.74 1.47 11.28
C ILE A 233 -28.46 2.20 10.85
N ILE A 234 -28.02 1.97 9.61
CA ILE A 234 -26.78 2.53 9.07
C ILE A 234 -27.10 3.57 8.01
N GLU A 235 -26.53 4.77 8.15
CA GLU A 235 -26.61 5.81 7.12
C GLU A 235 -25.75 5.45 5.91
N LEU A 236 -26.36 5.38 4.73
CA LEU A 236 -25.65 5.17 3.46
C LEU A 236 -25.41 6.50 2.74
N SER A 237 -26.39 7.40 2.79
CA SER A 237 -26.29 8.76 2.24
C SER A 237 -27.21 9.72 2.98
N SER A 238 -27.24 10.99 2.55
CA SER A 238 -28.16 11.99 3.11
C SER A 238 -29.63 11.61 2.95
N THR A 239 -29.98 10.75 1.99
CA THR A 239 -31.37 10.34 1.68
C THR A 239 -31.60 8.84 1.79
N SER A 240 -30.57 8.02 2.07
CA SER A 240 -30.71 6.56 2.12
C SER A 240 -30.13 5.95 3.39
N VAL A 241 -30.86 4.99 3.92
CA VAL A 241 -30.55 4.32 5.18
C VAL A 241 -30.70 2.82 5.01
N LEU A 242 -29.72 2.05 5.46
CA LEU A 242 -29.76 0.61 5.53
C LEU A 242 -30.31 0.16 6.88
N VAL A 243 -31.27 -0.76 6.88
CA VAL A 243 -31.91 -1.29 8.08
C VAL A 243 -31.69 -2.80 8.16
N TYR A 244 -31.30 -3.25 9.35
CA TYR A 244 -31.12 -4.66 9.69
C TYR A 244 -32.17 -5.13 10.70
N GLN A 245 -32.72 -6.32 10.43
CA GLN A 245 -33.57 -7.09 11.35
C GLN A 245 -34.70 -6.31 12.03
N SER A 246 -35.37 -5.39 11.35
CA SER A 246 -36.49 -4.68 11.98
C SER A 246 -37.82 -5.42 11.78
N ASP A 247 -38.62 -5.55 12.85
CA ASP A 247 -39.98 -6.12 12.78
C ASP A 247 -41.04 -5.05 12.47
N SER A 248 -40.81 -3.81 12.87
CA SER A 248 -41.65 -2.66 12.53
C SER A 248 -40.82 -1.38 12.48
N LEU A 249 -41.20 -0.48 11.58
CA LEU A 249 -40.51 0.77 11.36
C LEU A 249 -41.50 1.91 11.54
N ALA A 250 -41.23 2.82 12.46
CA ALA A 250 -42.03 4.02 12.66
C ALA A 250 -41.32 5.22 12.02
N LEU A 251 -41.98 5.79 11.02
CA LEU A 251 -41.53 6.98 10.31
C LEU A 251 -42.31 8.18 10.84
N ASN A 252 -41.58 9.19 11.33
CA ASN A 252 -42.18 10.42 11.83
C ASN A 252 -41.67 11.61 10.99
N CYS A 253 -42.55 12.13 10.15
CA CYS A 253 -42.33 13.28 9.26
C CYS A 253 -43.20 14.47 9.70
N PRO A 254 -42.89 15.71 9.28
CA PRO A 254 -43.73 16.86 9.58
C PRO A 254 -45.19 16.65 9.12
N GLY A 255 -46.12 16.61 10.08
CA GLY A 255 -47.55 16.45 9.82
C GLY A 255 -48.02 15.03 9.48
N LYS A 256 -47.14 14.02 9.49
CA LYS A 256 -47.51 12.63 9.20
C LYS A 256 -46.62 11.64 9.95
N GLN A 257 -47.25 10.78 10.74
CA GLN A 257 -46.62 9.59 11.32
C GLN A 257 -47.16 8.36 10.61
N THR A 258 -46.25 7.50 10.12
CA THR A 258 -46.62 6.27 9.41
C THR A 258 -45.81 5.10 9.95
N THR A 259 -46.47 3.98 10.16
CA THR A 259 -45.82 2.71 10.46
C THR A 259 -45.63 1.94 9.15
N LEU A 260 -44.41 1.53 8.89
CA LEU A 260 -44.03 0.68 7.76
C LEU A 260 -43.84 -0.76 8.26
N PRO A 261 -44.10 -1.76 7.40
CA PRO A 261 -43.75 -3.13 7.71
C PRO A 261 -42.23 -3.22 7.96
N GLY A 262 -41.84 -4.04 8.92
CA GLY A 262 -40.42 -4.33 9.17
C GLY A 262 -39.76 -4.99 7.97
N CYS A 263 -38.44 -4.87 7.91
CA CYS A 263 -37.61 -5.52 6.91
C CYS A 263 -36.40 -6.16 7.58
N LYS A 264 -36.00 -7.33 7.09
CA LYS A 264 -34.82 -8.03 7.61
C LYS A 264 -33.51 -7.44 7.09
N PHE A 265 -33.54 -6.95 5.86
CA PHE A 265 -32.45 -6.22 5.22
C PHE A 265 -33.03 -5.37 4.09
N CYS A 266 -33.07 -4.06 4.26
CA CYS A 266 -33.60 -3.15 3.25
C CYS A 266 -32.92 -1.78 3.28
N VAL A 267 -32.92 -1.11 2.14
CA VAL A 267 -32.52 0.29 1.99
C VAL A 267 -33.78 1.12 1.90
N ILE A 268 -33.93 2.07 2.81
CA ILE A 268 -35.05 3.01 2.85
C ILE A 268 -34.56 4.34 2.33
N GLN A 269 -35.22 4.86 1.29
CA GLN A 269 -35.06 6.25 0.88
C GLN A 269 -35.93 7.12 1.78
N LEU A 270 -35.28 7.88 2.66
CA LEU A 270 -35.91 8.68 3.68
C LEU A 270 -36.13 10.11 3.18
N PRO A 271 -37.37 10.64 3.19
CA PRO A 271 -37.60 12.04 2.87
C PRO A 271 -36.94 12.96 3.90
N CYS A 272 -36.62 14.18 3.47
CA CYS A 272 -36.06 15.21 4.34
C CYS A 272 -36.98 15.52 5.54
N LYS A 273 -36.37 15.89 6.67
CA LYS A 273 -37.05 16.19 7.95
C LYS A 273 -37.79 15.02 8.60
N CYS A 274 -37.74 13.82 8.02
CA CYS A 274 -38.30 12.63 8.62
C CYS A 274 -37.29 11.96 9.55
N SER A 275 -37.78 11.38 10.64
CA SER A 275 -37.03 10.50 11.53
C SER A 275 -37.51 9.07 11.37
N LEU A 276 -36.61 8.11 11.57
CA LEU A 276 -36.88 6.69 11.47
C LEU A 276 -36.62 6.03 12.82
N SER A 277 -37.56 5.24 13.30
CA SER A 277 -37.45 4.51 14.56
C SER A 277 -37.76 3.04 14.38
N THR A 278 -37.02 2.20 15.07
CA THR A 278 -37.33 0.79 15.33
C THR A 278 -37.68 0.63 16.80
N VAL A 279 -37.92 -0.61 17.24
CA VAL A 279 -38.16 -0.91 18.66
C VAL A 279 -36.97 -0.52 19.54
N SER A 280 -35.74 -0.58 19.02
CA SER A 280 -34.51 -0.38 19.79
C SER A 280 -33.66 0.82 19.36
N LEU A 281 -33.89 1.38 18.17
CA LEU A 281 -33.03 2.41 17.57
C LEU A 281 -33.84 3.59 17.07
N TYR A 282 -33.23 4.78 17.15
CA TYR A 282 -33.81 6.03 16.68
C TYR A 282 -32.80 6.76 15.80
N LEU A 283 -33.19 7.05 14.56
CA LEU A 283 -32.46 7.89 13.63
C LEU A 283 -33.12 9.27 13.55
N PRO A 284 -32.44 10.34 14.02
CA PRO A 284 -33.01 11.68 14.07
C PRO A 284 -33.23 12.29 12.68
N PRO A 285 -34.11 13.31 12.56
CA PRO A 285 -34.38 13.95 11.29
C PRO A 285 -33.20 14.80 10.81
N ARG A 286 -33.02 14.87 9.49
CA ARG A 286 -31.92 15.60 8.85
C ARG A 286 -32.39 16.80 8.03
N LEU A 287 -31.51 17.81 7.95
CA LEU A 287 -31.68 19.02 7.13
C LEU A 287 -30.62 19.17 6.02
N VAL A 288 -29.70 18.21 5.90
CA VAL A 288 -28.60 18.27 4.93
C VAL A 288 -29.11 17.95 3.53
N ASN A 289 -28.78 18.80 2.56
CA ASN A 289 -29.14 18.66 1.13
C ASN A 289 -30.65 18.61 0.83
N CYS A 290 -31.48 19.23 1.68
CA CYS A 290 -32.93 19.23 1.54
C CYS A 290 -33.51 20.29 0.58
N TYR A 291 -32.75 20.67 -0.46
CA TYR A 291 -33.14 21.73 -1.39
C TYR A 291 -34.03 21.23 -2.54
N ASN A 292 -33.86 19.97 -2.95
CA ASN A 292 -34.68 19.37 -4.00
C ASN A 292 -35.95 18.75 -3.41
N LYS A 293 -37.05 18.81 -4.16
CA LYS A 293 -38.36 18.23 -3.76
C LYS A 293 -38.15 16.81 -3.23
N THR A 294 -38.72 16.60 -2.04
CA THR A 294 -38.68 15.37 -1.25
C THR A 294 -38.80 14.12 -2.12
N SER A 295 -37.76 13.30 -2.13
CA SER A 295 -37.84 11.92 -2.63
C SER A 295 -39.00 11.22 -1.96
N GLU A 296 -39.84 10.57 -2.75
CA GLU A 296 -40.91 9.73 -2.21
C GLU A 296 -40.30 8.63 -1.34
N LEU A 297 -40.98 8.33 -0.23
CA LEU A 297 -40.60 7.21 0.62
C LEU A 297 -40.65 5.93 -0.21
N SER A 298 -39.51 5.27 -0.34
CA SER A 298 -39.40 3.99 -1.03
C SER A 298 -38.52 3.04 -0.24
N VAL A 299 -38.91 1.77 -0.26
CA VAL A 299 -38.20 0.68 0.40
C VAL A 299 -37.68 -0.25 -0.68
N PHE A 300 -36.39 -0.51 -0.64
CA PHE A 300 -35.71 -1.38 -1.58
C PHE A 300 -35.01 -2.53 -0.86
N HIS A 301 -34.92 -3.66 -1.53
CA HIS A 301 -34.31 -4.87 -1.04
C HIS A 301 -33.05 -5.17 -1.86
N PRO A 302 -31.85 -4.88 -1.31
CA PRO A 302 -30.60 -5.31 -1.93
C PRO A 302 -30.45 -6.82 -1.86
N ILE A 303 -29.66 -7.38 -2.77
CA ILE A 303 -29.38 -8.82 -2.85
C ILE A 303 -27.90 -9.12 -2.57
N ASN A 304 -27.65 -10.27 -1.98
CA ASN A 304 -26.29 -10.76 -1.77
C ASN A 304 -25.71 -11.36 -3.05
N LEU A 305 -25.17 -10.50 -3.92
CA LEU A 305 -24.60 -10.93 -5.19
C LEU A 305 -23.41 -11.90 -5.01
N ALA A 306 -22.63 -11.76 -3.94
CA ALA A 306 -21.50 -12.66 -3.66
C ALA A 306 -21.96 -14.10 -3.42
N VAL A 307 -23.06 -14.29 -2.67
CA VAL A 307 -23.66 -15.62 -2.50
C VAL A 307 -24.24 -16.13 -3.81
N LEU A 308 -24.92 -15.28 -4.58
CA LEU A 308 -25.48 -15.70 -5.86
C LEU A 308 -24.41 -16.19 -6.86
N GLN A 309 -23.27 -15.50 -6.93
CA GLN A 309 -22.14 -15.87 -7.79
C GLN A 309 -21.57 -17.26 -7.46
N GLU A 310 -21.65 -17.67 -6.19
CA GLU A 310 -21.10 -18.94 -5.72
C GLU A 310 -22.03 -20.14 -5.98
N PHE A 311 -23.35 -19.92 -5.99
CA PHE A 311 -24.35 -20.98 -6.13
C PHE A 311 -25.00 -21.05 -7.52
N PHE A 312 -25.05 -19.96 -8.27
CA PHE A 312 -25.76 -19.88 -9.56
C PHE A 312 -24.80 -19.60 -10.73
N ASN A 313 -25.16 -20.13 -11.90
CA ASN A 313 -24.39 -19.91 -13.12
C ASN A 313 -24.37 -18.43 -13.51
N GLN A 314 -23.22 -17.93 -13.95
CA GLN A 314 -23.01 -16.53 -14.34
C GLN A 314 -24.07 -16.00 -15.31
N ASN A 315 -24.54 -16.81 -16.26
CA ASN A 315 -25.54 -16.39 -17.24
C ASN A 315 -26.87 -15.92 -16.62
N LYS A 316 -27.27 -16.44 -15.46
CA LYS A 316 -28.51 -16.04 -14.77
C LYS A 316 -28.37 -14.75 -13.98
N ILE A 317 -27.15 -14.36 -13.64
CA ILE A 317 -26.84 -13.21 -12.77
C ILE A 317 -26.23 -12.03 -13.53
N LYS A 318 -25.98 -12.15 -14.84
CA LYS A 318 -25.40 -11.09 -15.69
C LYS A 318 -26.15 -9.76 -15.64
N THR A 319 -27.46 -9.79 -15.40
CA THR A 319 -28.30 -8.59 -15.33
C THR A 319 -28.34 -7.97 -13.93
N ILE A 320 -27.82 -8.67 -12.91
CA ILE A 320 -27.81 -8.21 -11.52
C ILE A 320 -26.44 -7.60 -11.26
N LEU A 321 -26.44 -6.28 -11.06
CA LEU A 321 -25.27 -5.50 -10.72
C LEU A 321 -25.14 -5.34 -9.20
N GLY A 322 -23.97 -4.92 -8.73
CA GLY A 322 -23.71 -4.69 -7.30
C GLY A 322 -24.58 -3.60 -6.66
N ASP A 323 -25.08 -2.67 -7.47
CA ASP A 323 -25.97 -1.56 -7.10
C ASP A 323 -27.46 -1.85 -7.40
N SER A 324 -27.80 -3.07 -7.82
CA SER A 324 -29.18 -3.45 -8.12
C SER A 324 -30.05 -3.49 -6.86
N LEU A 325 -31.13 -2.74 -6.88
CA LEU A 325 -32.11 -2.61 -5.80
C LEU A 325 -33.49 -3.09 -6.29
N PHE A 326 -34.15 -3.94 -5.51
CA PHE A 326 -35.45 -4.52 -5.88
C PHE A 326 -36.57 -3.95 -5.03
N SER A 327 -37.77 -3.76 -5.60
CA SER A 327 -38.94 -3.29 -4.84
C SER A 327 -39.49 -4.34 -3.88
N ASN A 328 -39.30 -5.61 -4.19
CA ASN A 328 -39.75 -6.74 -3.39
C ASN A 328 -38.55 -7.64 -3.02
N GLN A 329 -38.66 -8.33 -1.89
CA GLN A 329 -37.68 -9.31 -1.47
C GLN A 329 -37.64 -10.49 -2.45
N ILE A 330 -36.45 -10.82 -2.94
CA ILE A 330 -36.24 -11.98 -3.81
C ILE A 330 -36.22 -13.25 -2.94
N SER A 331 -37.09 -14.21 -3.28
CA SER A 331 -37.07 -15.53 -2.64
C SER A 331 -35.93 -16.36 -3.23
N MET A 332 -34.88 -16.57 -2.43
CA MET A 332 -33.75 -17.44 -2.79
C MET A 332 -33.67 -18.65 -1.84
N THR A 333 -33.58 -19.84 -2.42
CA THR A 333 -33.34 -21.09 -1.69
C THR A 333 -31.91 -21.53 -1.94
N ILE A 334 -31.11 -21.60 -0.88
CA ILE A 334 -29.74 -22.14 -0.90
C ILE A 334 -29.67 -23.33 0.06
N PRO A 335 -28.75 -24.28 -0.16
CA PRO A 335 -28.51 -25.38 0.78
C PRO A 335 -28.10 -24.86 2.16
N ASP A 336 -28.53 -25.54 3.21
CA ASP A 336 -28.14 -25.20 4.58
C ASP A 336 -26.66 -25.50 4.82
N PHE A 337 -25.99 -24.61 5.55
CA PHE A 337 -24.60 -24.79 5.94
C PHE A 337 -24.52 -25.75 7.15
N LYS A 338 -24.10 -27.00 6.90
CA LYS A 338 -23.88 -28.01 7.94
C LYS A 338 -22.51 -27.79 8.59
N PHE A 339 -22.48 -27.20 9.78
CA PHE A 339 -21.24 -27.01 10.55
C PHE A 339 -20.93 -28.23 11.40
N TYR A 340 -19.66 -28.63 11.43
CA TYR A 340 -19.19 -29.57 12.45
C TYR A 340 -19.29 -28.91 13.83
N THR A 341 -19.87 -29.63 14.80
CA THR A 341 -20.00 -29.16 16.18
C THR A 341 -19.42 -30.22 17.10
N HIS A 342 -18.31 -29.88 17.76
CA HIS A 342 -17.74 -30.68 18.84
C HIS A 342 -17.78 -29.91 20.16
N ASN A 343 -17.79 -30.61 21.31
CA ASN A 343 -17.86 -29.96 22.64
C ASN A 343 -16.75 -28.92 22.89
N MET A 344 -15.58 -29.05 22.26
CA MET A 344 -14.48 -28.07 22.39
C MET A 344 -14.63 -26.84 21.48
N SER A 345 -15.70 -26.73 20.68
CA SER A 345 -15.79 -25.72 19.61
C SER A 345 -16.12 -24.36 20.17
N ASN A 346 -16.71 -24.31 21.36
CA ASN A 346 -16.95 -23.08 22.11
C ASN A 346 -15.66 -22.51 22.72
N ILE A 347 -14.67 -23.36 22.99
CA ILE A 347 -13.38 -22.96 23.56
C ILE A 347 -12.45 -22.43 22.46
N LEU A 348 -12.39 -23.12 21.32
CA LEU A 348 -11.56 -22.71 20.17
C LEU A 348 -12.16 -21.53 19.38
N ALA A 349 -13.49 -21.38 19.35
CA ALA A 349 -14.14 -20.25 18.66
C ALA A 349 -14.07 -18.93 19.45
N ALA A 350 -13.68 -18.95 20.73
CA ALA A 350 -13.47 -17.75 21.53
C ALA A 350 -12.12 -17.08 21.23
N ASP A 351 -11.16 -17.82 20.68
CA ASP A 351 -9.77 -17.36 20.50
C ASP A 351 -9.56 -16.58 19.18
N HIS A 352 -10.39 -16.85 18.16
CA HIS A 352 -10.47 -16.04 16.94
C HIS A 352 -11.89 -16.09 16.36
N GLU A 353 -12.47 -14.94 15.98
CA GLU A 353 -13.64 -14.92 15.10
C GLU A 353 -13.23 -15.58 13.77
N VAL A 354 -13.51 -16.88 13.63
CA VAL A 354 -13.13 -17.63 12.44
C VAL A 354 -13.97 -17.14 11.26
N HIS A 355 -13.39 -16.26 10.46
CA HIS A 355 -13.95 -15.84 9.18
C HIS A 355 -13.74 -16.93 8.12
N LEU A 356 -14.77 -17.72 7.86
CA LEU A 356 -14.72 -18.80 6.86
C LEU A 356 -14.85 -18.21 5.45
N SER A 357 -14.03 -18.70 4.51
CA SER A 357 -14.12 -18.27 3.10
C SER A 357 -15.45 -18.74 2.49
N LEU A 358 -16.22 -17.81 1.94
CA LEU A 358 -17.53 -18.10 1.32
C LEU A 358 -17.39 -19.14 0.21
N LYS A 359 -16.32 -19.08 -0.60
CA LYS A 359 -16.03 -20.03 -1.68
C LYS A 359 -15.82 -21.46 -1.20
N LYS A 360 -15.14 -21.63 -0.05
CA LYS A 360 -14.96 -22.96 0.56
C LYS A 360 -16.28 -23.46 1.14
N MET A 361 -17.04 -22.57 1.76
CA MET A 361 -18.35 -22.91 2.33
C MET A 361 -19.39 -23.24 1.27
N SER A 362 -19.43 -22.52 0.15
CA SER A 362 -20.31 -22.79 -0.98
C SER A 362 -19.97 -24.12 -1.64
N ALA A 363 -18.69 -24.44 -1.77
CA ALA A 363 -18.24 -25.74 -2.28
C ALA A 363 -18.64 -26.89 -1.34
N ALA A 364 -18.47 -26.73 -0.03
CA ALA A 364 -18.89 -27.72 0.95
C ALA A 364 -20.42 -27.92 0.96
N ALA A 365 -21.18 -26.82 0.97
CA ALA A 365 -22.64 -26.86 0.94
C ALA A 365 -23.19 -27.50 -0.35
N ARG A 366 -22.58 -27.25 -1.52
CA ARG A 366 -22.95 -27.90 -2.78
C ARG A 366 -22.71 -29.42 -2.76
N ASN A 367 -21.68 -29.85 -2.04
CA ASN A 367 -21.31 -31.27 -1.93
C ASN A 367 -21.95 -31.95 -0.71
N ASP A 368 -22.85 -31.27 0.00
CA ASP A 368 -23.46 -31.72 1.26
C ASP A 368 -22.44 -32.15 2.33
N SER A 369 -21.27 -31.53 2.36
CA SER A 369 -20.18 -31.88 3.29
C SER A 369 -20.17 -31.00 4.55
N LEU A 370 -19.58 -31.53 5.62
CA LEU A 370 -19.42 -30.80 6.88
C LEU A 370 -18.41 -29.67 6.72
N ILE A 371 -18.79 -28.49 7.22
CA ILE A 371 -17.95 -27.30 7.24
C ILE A 371 -17.21 -27.26 8.57
N PHE A 372 -15.88 -27.33 8.46
CA PHE A 372 -14.97 -27.24 9.58
C PHE A 372 -14.55 -25.78 9.81
N LYS A 373 -14.56 -25.34 11.07
CA LYS A 373 -14.12 -24.01 11.47
C LYS A 373 -12.60 -23.89 11.49
N SER A 374 -11.92 -24.95 11.93
CA SER A 374 -10.45 -24.97 12.07
C SER A 374 -9.84 -26.09 11.26
N LEU A 375 -8.56 -25.93 10.90
CA LEU A 375 -7.73 -26.99 10.31
C LEU A 375 -7.57 -28.20 11.25
N THR A 376 -7.80 -28.04 12.55
CA THR A 376 -7.74 -29.11 13.55
C THR A 376 -9.02 -29.95 13.62
N GLU A 377 -10.16 -29.44 13.17
CA GLU A 377 -11.43 -30.17 13.25
C GLU A 377 -11.49 -31.39 12.30
N PRO A 378 -10.96 -31.36 11.06
CA PRO A 378 -10.84 -32.56 10.22
C PRO A 378 -9.98 -33.67 10.85
N LEU A 379 -8.96 -33.29 11.64
CA LEU A 379 -8.14 -34.24 12.41
C LEU A 379 -8.97 -34.89 13.51
N LEU A 380 -9.72 -34.08 14.28
CA LEU A 380 -10.59 -34.56 15.35
C LEU A 380 -11.77 -35.41 14.86
N TYR A 381 -12.27 -35.12 13.64
CA TYR A 381 -13.32 -35.90 13.00
C TYR A 381 -12.81 -37.26 12.45
N GLY A 382 -11.48 -37.48 12.41
CA GLY A 382 -10.89 -38.73 11.94
C GLY A 382 -10.84 -38.87 10.42
N GLN A 383 -11.02 -37.77 9.66
CA GLN A 383 -10.83 -37.76 8.20
C GLN A 383 -9.35 -37.91 7.81
N ILE A 384 -8.45 -37.44 8.67
CA ILE A 384 -7.01 -37.65 8.53
C ILE A 384 -6.66 -38.80 9.46
N LYS A 385 -6.57 -40.01 8.92
CA LYS A 385 -6.03 -41.16 9.64
C LYS A 385 -4.54 -40.89 9.86
N LEU A 386 -4.18 -40.45 11.06
CA LEU A 386 -2.79 -40.49 11.50
C LEU A 386 -2.41 -41.98 11.53
N GLN A 387 -1.54 -42.39 10.61
CA GLN A 387 -1.08 -43.76 10.49
C GLN A 387 -0.31 -44.10 11.78
N SER A 388 -0.96 -44.80 12.71
CA SER A 388 -0.47 -45.00 14.09
C SER A 388 0.39 -46.25 14.24
N GLU A 389 1.05 -46.71 13.18
CA GLU A 389 1.95 -47.86 13.24
C GLU A 389 3.38 -47.35 13.22
N TRP A 390 3.84 -46.95 14.41
CA TRP A 390 5.22 -46.60 14.67
C TRP A 390 5.89 -47.78 15.40
N PRO A 391 7.04 -48.31 14.94
CA PRO A 391 7.78 -47.98 13.72
C PRO A 391 7.54 -48.99 12.57
N ASP A 392 7.21 -48.48 11.39
CA ASP A 392 7.25 -49.23 10.12
C ASP A 392 8.71 -49.51 9.69
N LEU A 393 8.95 -50.61 8.98
CA LEU A 393 10.25 -51.02 8.42
C LEU A 393 10.92 -49.89 7.61
N ASN A 394 10.10 -49.06 6.96
CA ASN A 394 10.56 -47.88 6.23
C ASN A 394 11.15 -46.81 7.16
N ALA A 395 10.62 -46.63 8.37
CA ALA A 395 11.17 -45.67 9.33
C ALA A 395 12.55 -46.11 9.82
N ILE A 396 12.75 -47.41 10.06
CA ILE A 396 14.06 -47.98 10.43
C ILE A 396 15.06 -47.79 9.28
N LEU A 397 14.66 -48.04 8.04
CA LEU A 397 15.49 -47.78 6.85
C LEU A 397 15.85 -46.31 6.67
N ILE A 398 14.92 -45.38 6.98
CA ILE A 398 15.20 -43.94 6.94
C ILE A 398 16.23 -43.56 8.00
N PHE A 399 16.13 -44.08 9.23
CA PHE A 399 17.12 -43.79 10.28
C PHE A 399 18.51 -44.34 9.94
N VAL A 400 18.59 -45.52 9.34
CA VAL A 400 19.87 -46.10 8.86
C VAL A 400 20.44 -45.27 7.71
N ALA A 401 19.60 -44.86 6.75
CA ALA A 401 20.01 -43.99 5.65
C ALA A 401 20.50 -42.62 6.15
N LEU A 402 19.83 -42.04 7.15
CA LEU A 402 20.21 -40.76 7.76
C LEU A 402 21.54 -40.87 8.51
N GLY A 403 21.79 -42.00 9.18
CA GLY A 403 23.07 -42.31 9.81
C GLY A 403 24.21 -42.40 8.78
N ILE A 404 24.00 -43.16 7.70
CA ILE A 404 25.00 -43.30 6.62
C ILE A 404 25.25 -41.95 5.93
N ALA A 405 24.20 -41.17 5.64
CA ALA A 405 24.31 -39.85 5.03
C ALA A 405 25.09 -38.86 5.93
N SER A 406 24.92 -38.95 7.25
CA SER A 406 25.66 -38.12 8.20
C SER A 406 27.15 -38.47 8.21
N VAL A 407 27.49 -39.76 8.15
CA VAL A 407 28.88 -40.22 8.06
C VAL A 407 29.54 -39.80 6.74
N THR A 408 28.83 -39.94 5.62
CA THR A 408 29.37 -39.52 4.31
C THR A 408 29.53 -38.00 4.24
N PHE A 409 28.64 -37.21 4.84
CA PHE A 409 28.76 -35.76 4.92
C PHE A 409 29.98 -35.33 5.74
N LEU A 410 30.22 -35.96 6.89
CA LEU A 410 31.43 -35.71 7.70
C LEU A 410 32.71 -36.08 6.95
N PHE A 411 32.70 -37.17 6.19
CA PHE A 411 33.83 -37.57 5.34
C PHE A 411 34.06 -36.56 4.20
N PHE A 412 32.99 -36.03 3.61
CA PHE A 412 33.05 -35.00 2.58
C PHE A 412 33.64 -33.69 3.11
N ILE A 413 33.24 -33.27 4.32
CA ILE A 413 33.85 -32.13 5.01
C ILE A 413 35.35 -32.37 5.22
N PHE A 414 35.74 -33.56 5.70
CA PHE A 414 37.15 -33.90 5.91
C PHE A 414 37.96 -33.85 4.60
N MET A 415 37.42 -34.43 3.53
CA MET A 415 38.04 -34.38 2.20
C MET A 415 38.10 -32.97 1.63
N PHE A 416 37.06 -32.15 1.84
CA PHE A 416 37.03 -30.76 1.40
C PHE A 416 38.05 -29.91 2.15
N LEU A 417 38.24 -30.13 3.46
CA LEU A 417 39.30 -29.46 4.23
C LEU A 417 40.69 -29.85 3.73
N LYS A 418 40.90 -31.13 3.38
CA LYS A 418 42.17 -31.61 2.81
C LYS A 418 42.41 -31.08 1.39
N PHE A 419 41.35 -31.04 0.57
CA PHE A 419 41.39 -30.48 -0.78
C PHE A 419 41.66 -28.98 -0.73
N ARG A 420 41.05 -28.25 0.21
CA ARG A 420 41.30 -26.81 0.39
C ARG A 420 42.76 -26.55 0.76
N ARG A 421 43.38 -27.39 1.61
CA ARG A 421 44.82 -27.31 1.91
C ARG A 421 45.71 -27.54 0.69
N MET A 422 45.31 -28.41 -0.26
CA MET A 422 46.02 -28.60 -1.53
C MET A 422 45.72 -27.49 -2.55
N ALA A 423 44.48 -27.03 -2.64
CA ALA A 423 44.06 -25.96 -3.53
C ALA A 423 44.68 -24.61 -3.14
N THR A 424 44.89 -24.34 -1.85
CA THR A 424 45.66 -23.16 -1.41
C THR A 424 47.14 -23.26 -1.79
N ALA A 425 47.72 -24.46 -1.84
CA ALA A 425 49.09 -24.64 -2.34
C ALA A 425 49.17 -24.44 -3.87
N ILE A 426 48.11 -24.78 -4.61
CA ILE A 426 48.02 -24.62 -6.07
C ILE A 426 47.68 -23.17 -6.47
N LEU A 427 46.82 -22.48 -5.72
CA LEU A 427 46.42 -21.08 -5.98
C LEU A 427 47.53 -20.07 -5.69
N VAL A 428 48.50 -20.40 -4.82
CA VAL A 428 49.72 -19.60 -4.66
C VAL A 428 50.68 -19.74 -5.86
N LEU A 429 50.54 -20.80 -6.65
CA LEU A 429 51.33 -21.05 -7.86
C LEU A 429 50.68 -20.54 -9.16
N GLN A 430 49.41 -20.08 -9.11
CA GLN A 430 48.70 -19.58 -10.28
C GLN A 430 48.13 -18.17 -10.04
N GLN A 431 49.01 -17.18 -9.94
CA GLN A 431 48.66 -15.85 -10.41
C GLN A 431 49.00 -15.77 -11.90
N VAL A 432 47.98 -15.70 -12.76
CA VAL A 432 47.92 -14.95 -14.04
C VAL A 432 46.56 -15.20 -14.71
N VAL A 433 45.77 -14.12 -14.75
CA VAL A 433 44.90 -13.67 -15.88
C VAL A 433 43.46 -14.20 -16.08
N LYS A 434 42.58 -13.18 -16.06
CA LYS A 434 41.30 -12.91 -16.78
C LYS A 434 40.01 -13.67 -16.44
N SER A 435 39.05 -12.83 -16.04
CA SER A 435 37.61 -13.04 -15.95
C SER A 435 36.91 -13.20 -17.29
N LYS A 436 35.86 -14.02 -17.35
CA LYS A 436 34.67 -13.74 -18.14
C LYS A 436 33.41 -14.31 -17.47
N SER A 437 32.38 -13.47 -17.47
CA SER A 437 30.97 -13.71 -17.13
C SER A 437 30.35 -14.74 -18.07
N ASP A 438 29.40 -15.55 -17.57
CA ASP A 438 28.05 -15.65 -18.17
C ASP A 438 27.05 -16.42 -17.30
N SER A 439 25.79 -16.27 -17.71
CA SER A 439 24.54 -16.25 -16.95
C SER A 439 23.82 -17.59 -16.78
N VAL A 440 22.89 -17.55 -15.81
CA VAL A 440 22.01 -18.59 -15.25
C VAL A 440 21.01 -19.18 -16.27
N PRO A 441 20.66 -20.48 -16.18
CA PRO A 441 19.50 -21.03 -16.89
C PRO A 441 18.24 -21.12 -16.01
N SER A 442 17.09 -20.96 -16.67
CA SER A 442 15.72 -21.06 -16.14
C SER A 442 15.17 -22.49 -16.16
N PHE A 443 14.21 -22.78 -15.27
CA PHE A 443 13.51 -24.08 -15.20
C PHE A 443 12.11 -23.98 -15.84
N ILE A 444 11.81 -24.89 -16.77
CA ILE A 444 10.49 -25.09 -17.38
C ILE A 444 9.82 -26.28 -16.69
N TYR A 445 8.61 -26.08 -16.17
CA TYR A 445 7.76 -27.13 -15.59
C TYR A 445 6.75 -27.63 -16.64
N HIS A 446 6.73 -28.94 -16.90
CA HIS A 446 5.68 -29.59 -17.69
C HIS A 446 4.63 -30.23 -16.78
N LYS A 447 3.37 -29.88 -17.02
CA LYS A 447 2.19 -30.47 -16.39
C LYS A 447 1.89 -31.80 -17.07
N VAL A 448 1.84 -32.89 -16.30
CA VAL A 448 1.38 -34.20 -16.79
C VAL A 448 -0.15 -34.23 -16.80
N THR A 449 -0.71 -34.47 -17.99
CA THR A 449 -2.14 -34.71 -18.21
C THR A 449 -2.40 -36.21 -18.09
N ALA A 450 -3.33 -36.61 -17.24
CA ALA A 450 -3.78 -37.98 -17.13
C ALA A 450 -5.09 -38.19 -17.89
N THR A 451 -5.16 -39.28 -18.68
CA THR A 451 -6.25 -40.27 -18.90
C THR A 451 -6.27 -40.79 -20.35
N PRO A 452 -6.82 -41.99 -20.67
CA PRO A 452 -7.24 -43.13 -19.85
C PRO A 452 -6.68 -44.51 -20.35
N ALA A 453 -7.06 -45.58 -19.63
CA ALA A 453 -6.62 -46.99 -19.77
C ALA A 453 -6.80 -47.65 -21.16
N PRO A 454 -6.13 -48.79 -21.44
CA PRO A 454 -6.78 -50.08 -21.18
C PRO A 454 -5.87 -51.28 -20.80
N ASN A 455 -6.53 -52.23 -20.12
CA ASN A 455 -6.37 -53.70 -20.14
C ASN A 455 -5.14 -54.40 -19.54
N GLU A 456 -5.47 -55.19 -18.51
CA GLU A 456 -4.91 -56.46 -18.04
C GLU A 456 -3.65 -56.97 -18.75
N ILE A 457 -2.50 -56.80 -18.08
CA ILE A 457 -1.30 -57.59 -18.30
C ILE A 457 -0.79 -58.13 -16.96
N SER A 458 -0.67 -59.45 -16.95
CA SER A 458 0.01 -60.42 -16.08
C SER A 458 0.38 -60.05 -14.63
N ILE A 459 -0.13 -60.87 -13.72
CA ILE A 459 0.15 -60.93 -12.27
C ILE A 459 1.64 -61.16 -11.93
N ILE A 460 2.47 -61.54 -12.90
CA ILE A 460 3.90 -61.81 -12.71
C ILE A 460 4.74 -60.51 -12.73
N GLU A 461 4.32 -59.48 -13.46
CA GLU A 461 5.05 -58.21 -13.55
C GLU A 461 4.92 -57.36 -12.27
N LYS A 462 3.84 -57.58 -11.50
CA LYS A 462 3.55 -56.89 -10.24
C LYS A 462 4.34 -57.41 -9.05
N LEU A 463 4.84 -58.65 -9.11
CA LEU A 463 5.68 -59.23 -8.05
C LEU A 463 7.15 -58.84 -8.17
N ILE A 464 7.64 -58.50 -9.37
CA ILE A 464 9.04 -58.13 -9.59
C ILE A 464 9.27 -56.61 -9.43
N THR A 465 8.21 -55.79 -9.55
CA THR A 465 8.32 -54.32 -9.50
C THR A 465 7.88 -53.67 -8.19
N SER A 466 7.37 -54.42 -7.21
CA SER A 466 6.74 -53.83 -6.01
C SER A 466 7.60 -53.76 -4.73
N GLU A 467 8.82 -54.30 -4.66
CA GLU A 467 9.68 -54.13 -3.47
C GLU A 467 11.14 -53.80 -3.77
N PHE A 468 11.40 -52.97 -4.79
CA PHE A 468 12.66 -52.22 -4.86
C PHE A 468 12.37 -50.73 -4.87
N THR A 469 11.90 -50.22 -3.73
CA THR A 469 11.72 -48.78 -3.55
C THR A 469 13.07 -48.07 -3.67
N TRP A 470 13.05 -46.83 -4.16
CA TRP A 470 14.23 -45.96 -4.33
C TRP A 470 15.12 -45.88 -3.07
N LEU A 471 14.54 -46.11 -1.88
CA LEU A 471 15.23 -46.24 -0.60
C LEU A 471 16.22 -47.41 -0.55
N HIS A 472 15.86 -48.59 -1.08
CA HIS A 472 16.74 -49.75 -1.15
C HIS A 472 17.91 -49.50 -2.11
N ALA A 473 17.62 -48.87 -3.26
CA ALA A 473 18.64 -48.46 -4.20
C ALA A 473 19.62 -47.42 -3.60
N SER A 474 19.14 -46.46 -2.80
CA SER A 474 20.00 -45.46 -2.16
C SER A 474 20.89 -46.05 -1.06
N VAL A 475 20.39 -47.03 -0.29
CA VAL A 475 21.18 -47.73 0.73
C VAL A 475 22.27 -48.58 0.07
N ILE A 476 21.94 -49.33 -1.00
CA ILE A 476 22.92 -50.14 -1.73
C ILE A 476 23.99 -49.26 -2.38
N LEU A 477 23.60 -48.14 -2.99
CA LEU A 477 24.53 -47.19 -3.59
C LEU A 477 25.45 -46.57 -2.53
N SER A 478 24.92 -46.22 -1.36
CA SER A 478 25.72 -45.67 -0.25
C SER A 478 26.72 -46.68 0.29
N CYS A 479 26.33 -47.96 0.44
CA CYS A 479 27.24 -49.04 0.81
C CYS A 479 28.35 -49.23 -0.24
N LEU A 480 28.02 -49.20 -1.53
CA LEU A 480 28.99 -49.30 -2.62
C LEU A 480 30.02 -48.16 -2.59
N VAL A 481 29.57 -46.93 -2.34
CA VAL A 481 30.45 -45.75 -2.21
C VAL A 481 31.36 -45.88 -1.00
N LEU A 482 30.85 -46.39 0.13
CA LEU A 482 31.65 -46.62 1.34
C LEU A 482 32.75 -47.67 1.11
N VAL A 483 32.43 -48.76 0.41
CA VAL A 483 33.41 -49.80 0.01
C VAL A 483 34.47 -49.22 -0.94
N LEU A 484 34.07 -48.43 -1.95
CA LEU A 484 35.01 -47.78 -2.85
C LEU A 484 35.95 -46.81 -2.12
N LEU A 485 35.42 -46.00 -1.18
CA LEU A 485 36.21 -45.07 -0.39
C LEU A 485 37.21 -45.79 0.52
N SER A 486 36.80 -46.88 1.16
CA SER A 486 37.68 -47.68 2.03
C SER A 486 38.80 -48.36 1.23
N VAL A 487 38.52 -48.84 0.02
CA VAL A 487 39.55 -49.34 -0.91
C VAL A 487 40.53 -48.23 -1.33
N LEU A 488 40.02 -47.02 -1.61
CA LEU A 488 40.84 -45.89 -2.03
C LEU A 488 41.77 -45.41 -0.89
N VAL A 489 41.27 -45.38 0.36
CA VAL A 489 42.08 -45.09 1.55
C VAL A 489 43.17 -46.16 1.75
N TYR A 490 42.84 -47.44 1.56
CA TYR A 490 43.82 -48.53 1.65
C TYR A 490 44.96 -48.37 0.63
N PHE A 491 44.63 -48.03 -0.63
CA PHE A 491 45.63 -47.77 -1.66
C PHE A 491 46.50 -46.54 -1.37
N LEU A 492 45.92 -45.46 -0.86
CA LEU A 492 46.67 -44.26 -0.46
C LEU A 492 47.57 -44.52 0.75
N TYR A 493 47.15 -45.37 1.69
CA TYR A 493 47.96 -45.74 2.85
C TYR A 493 49.17 -46.59 2.45
N ARG A 494 49.01 -47.47 1.46
CA ARG A 494 50.10 -48.31 0.92
C ARG A 494 51.13 -47.52 0.11
N LYS A 495 50.78 -46.35 -0.43
CA LYS A 495 51.66 -45.49 -1.25
C LYS A 495 52.34 -44.38 -0.42
N ARG A 496 53.01 -44.74 0.68
CA ARG A 496 53.84 -43.80 1.46
C ARG A 496 55.33 -44.04 1.12
N ASN A 497 55.84 -43.30 0.14
CA ASN A 497 57.27 -43.28 -0.21
C ASN A 497 58.11 -42.67 0.93
N SER A 498 59.26 -43.27 1.22
CA SER A 498 60.28 -42.77 2.16
C SER A 498 60.83 -41.42 1.67
N GLN A 499 60.75 -40.38 2.49
CA GLN A 499 61.29 -39.06 2.17
C GLN A 499 62.81 -39.04 2.40
N CYS A 500 63.60 -38.55 1.45
CA CYS A 500 65.04 -38.32 1.58
C CYS A 500 65.40 -36.86 1.24
N THR A 501 66.40 -36.32 1.92
CA THR A 501 66.94 -34.97 1.71
C THR A 501 68.24 -35.06 0.92
N ARG A 502 68.49 -34.15 -0.02
CA ARG A 502 69.77 -34.08 -0.76
C ARG A 502 70.43 -32.73 -0.53
N VAL A 503 71.72 -32.72 -0.22
CA VAL A 503 72.52 -31.51 -0.01
C VAL A 503 73.33 -31.25 -1.27
N TYR A 504 73.26 -30.02 -1.79
CA TYR A 504 73.98 -29.58 -2.98
C TYR A 504 75.00 -28.50 -2.59
N LEU A 505 76.19 -28.54 -3.21
CA LEU A 505 77.17 -27.46 -3.20
C LEU A 505 76.88 -26.55 -4.37
N GLU A 506 76.65 -25.28 -4.12
CA GLU A 506 76.48 -24.27 -5.16
C GLU A 506 77.77 -23.47 -5.28
N ILE A 507 78.38 -23.45 -6.47
CA ILE A 507 79.58 -22.68 -6.78
C ILE A 507 79.20 -21.63 -7.83
N THR A 508 79.26 -20.36 -7.45
CA THR A 508 79.06 -19.20 -8.33
C THR A 508 80.38 -18.60 -8.78
N SER A 509 80.53 -18.32 -10.08
CA SER A 509 81.62 -17.50 -10.62
C SER A 509 81.08 -16.50 -11.64
N GLY A 510 81.14 -15.21 -11.31
CA GLY A 510 81.05 -14.10 -12.28
C GLY A 510 79.83 -14.06 -13.23
N GLY A 511 78.75 -14.80 -12.94
CA GLY A 511 77.52 -14.85 -13.75
C GLY A 511 76.89 -16.24 -13.86
N ASP A 512 77.71 -17.29 -13.77
CA ASP A 512 77.25 -18.69 -13.86
C ASP A 512 77.25 -19.37 -12.50
N CYS A 513 76.25 -20.24 -12.30
CA CYS A 513 76.07 -20.99 -11.08
C CYS A 513 75.95 -22.48 -11.36
N VAL A 514 76.78 -23.29 -10.71
CA VAL A 514 76.77 -24.76 -10.85
C VAL A 514 76.49 -25.39 -9.48
N THR A 515 75.45 -26.21 -9.43
CA THR A 515 75.10 -27.00 -8.23
C THR A 515 75.58 -28.45 -8.39
N ILE A 516 76.44 -28.91 -7.48
CA ILE A 516 76.96 -30.28 -7.45
C ILE A 516 76.36 -31.00 -6.23
N PRO A 517 75.65 -32.13 -6.38
CA PRO A 517 75.15 -32.88 -5.23
C PRO A 517 76.32 -33.44 -4.40
N ILE A 518 76.35 -33.15 -3.11
CA ILE A 518 77.39 -33.65 -2.19
C ILE A 518 76.94 -34.95 -1.54
N ILE A 519 75.73 -34.97 -0.97
CA ILE A 519 75.26 -36.10 -0.15
C ILE A 519 73.74 -36.23 -0.12
N ASN A 520 73.26 -37.47 -0.05
CA ASN A 520 71.85 -37.79 0.19
C ASN A 520 71.68 -38.30 1.63
N LEU A 521 70.76 -37.69 2.36
CA LEU A 521 70.43 -37.95 3.74
C LEU A 521 69.02 -38.56 3.84
N SER A 522 68.83 -39.52 4.75
CA SER A 522 67.61 -40.33 4.85
C SER A 522 66.46 -39.65 5.61
N LEU A 523 66.70 -38.52 6.28
CA LEU A 523 65.72 -37.80 7.09
C LEU A 523 65.42 -36.41 6.53
N CYS A 524 64.35 -35.77 7.02
CA CYS A 524 63.98 -34.40 6.64
C CYS A 524 65.06 -33.38 7.07
N PRO A 525 65.22 -32.24 6.36
CA PRO A 525 66.30 -31.27 6.62
C PRO A 525 66.30 -30.73 8.05
N SER A 526 65.13 -30.64 8.69
CA SER A 526 64.95 -30.17 10.06
C SER A 526 65.65 -31.01 11.13
N TYR A 527 66.10 -32.22 10.79
CA TYR A 527 66.81 -33.12 11.72
C TYR A 527 68.33 -32.99 11.62
N TYR A 528 68.85 -32.18 10.69
CA TYR A 528 70.28 -31.95 10.54
C TYR A 528 70.60 -30.51 10.92
N ASP A 529 71.60 -30.35 11.78
CA ASP A 529 72.15 -29.04 12.12
C ASP A 529 73.38 -28.77 11.25
N PHE A 530 73.33 -27.69 10.46
CA PHE A 530 74.41 -27.32 9.55
C PHE A 530 75.18 -26.14 10.14
N SER A 531 76.30 -26.41 10.80
CA SER A 531 77.21 -25.36 11.25
C SER A 531 78.06 -24.83 10.09
N THR A 532 78.22 -23.51 9.97
CA THR A 532 79.01 -22.86 8.92
C THR A 532 80.49 -23.27 9.00
N PRO A 533 81.09 -23.84 7.93
CA PRO A 533 82.50 -24.18 7.94
C PRO A 533 83.39 -22.92 7.86
N SER A 534 84.42 -22.82 8.70
CA SER A 534 85.48 -21.81 8.57
C SER A 534 86.50 -22.27 7.52
N VAL A 535 86.54 -21.60 6.37
CA VAL A 535 87.51 -21.90 5.31
C VAL A 535 88.78 -21.10 5.60
N GLU A 536 89.79 -21.73 6.20
CA GLU A 536 90.98 -21.00 6.69
C GLU A 536 92.06 -20.75 5.63
N ASN A 537 92.11 -21.46 4.50
CA ASN A 537 93.01 -21.14 3.39
C ASN A 537 92.55 -21.80 2.08
N ILE A 538 92.41 -21.00 1.01
CA ILE A 538 92.17 -21.49 -0.36
C ILE A 538 93.48 -21.31 -1.14
N THR A 539 94.25 -22.38 -1.31
CA THR A 539 95.43 -22.38 -2.18
C THR A 539 95.04 -22.80 -3.58
N ILE A 540 95.20 -21.90 -4.55
CA ILE A 540 95.00 -22.19 -5.98
C ILE A 540 96.26 -22.89 -6.49
N SER A 541 96.20 -24.20 -6.71
CA SER A 541 97.24 -24.93 -7.45
C SER A 541 97.16 -24.56 -8.93
N ALA A 542 98.26 -24.07 -9.51
CA ALA A 542 98.35 -23.67 -10.91
C ALA A 542 97.85 -24.77 -11.87
N LEU A 543 96.94 -24.40 -12.77
CA LEU A 543 96.41 -25.27 -13.82
C LEU A 543 97.52 -25.62 -14.82
N PRO A 544 97.61 -26.88 -15.30
CA PRO A 544 98.42 -27.21 -16.46
C PRO A 544 97.75 -26.67 -17.73
N LEU A 545 98.52 -25.90 -18.52
CA LEU A 545 98.18 -25.46 -19.87
C LEU A 545 97.98 -26.66 -20.80
N PHE A 546 96.80 -26.79 -21.39
CA PHE A 546 96.55 -27.43 -22.67
C PHE A 546 95.46 -26.67 -23.43
#